data_AF-A0A1E5H9U1-F1
#
_entry.id   AF-A0A1E5H9U1-F1
#
_cell.length_a   1.000
_cell.length_b   1.000
_cell.length_c   1.000
_cell.angle_alpha   90.00
_cell.angle_beta   90.00
_cell.angle_gamma   90.00
#
_symmetry.space_group_name_H-M   'P 1'
#
loop_
_entity.id
_entity.type
_entity.pdbx_description
1 polymer ?
#
loop_
_entity_poly.entity_id
_entity_poly.type
_entity_poly.pdbx_seq_one_letter_code
_entity_poly.pdbx_strand_id
1 'polypeptide(L)'
;MITIFLPIITVFAIIFGASNTGSSDTKDFTPKTDQEKVAFEVYQFVLKNGGTKEFASAWLGNMEHESGLIPSRIQSDLPFQDAIAFNPTLGGYAMGLAQWDSGRRVNLLNFAKTQKKDWKDISVQMDFAWNHDSSDSALLKKFSKGTNINQITIDILVHWERAGTKFDPMQQAQRKTSANNWYNRLSKGSQGGGSANVGGGKIDVLETKMGQQVYNGECYGLTSFYVDSFNTGIHLGAGSPNGISGNIGETISASLIGSSYAWESNGWTVIHNPSYSDIKAGDIINWAQGGGAPSIYGHTGIITSVQGNNKYTTYEQNASQGRICAKYDRTWGMEFPNTTSIIRKK
;
A
#
# COMPACT_ATOMS: atom_id res chain seq x y z
N MET A 1 -7.83 -52.31 -32.44
CA MET A 1 -8.40 -50.98 -32.10
C MET A 1 -8.09 -50.71 -30.65
N ILE A 2 -7.29 -49.69 -30.38
CA ILE A 2 -6.88 -49.28 -29.03
C ILE A 2 -7.95 -48.32 -28.52
N THR A 3 -8.64 -48.68 -27.45
CA THR A 3 -9.61 -47.80 -26.76
C THR A 3 -8.86 -47.06 -25.65
N ILE A 4 -8.64 -45.77 -25.83
CA ILE A 4 -7.97 -44.90 -24.85
C ILE A 4 -8.97 -44.51 -23.76
N PHE A 5 -8.70 -44.89 -22.52
CA PHE A 5 -9.37 -44.35 -21.33
C PHE A 5 -8.76 -42.98 -20.98
N LEU A 6 -9.55 -41.90 -21.04
CA LEU A 6 -9.22 -40.63 -20.39
C LEU A 6 -9.69 -40.69 -18.92
N PRO A 7 -8.86 -40.32 -17.93
CA PRO A 7 -9.33 -40.12 -16.57
C PRO A 7 -10.02 -38.75 -16.46
N ILE A 8 -11.30 -38.77 -16.07
CA ILE A 8 -12.07 -37.59 -15.66
C ILE A 8 -11.45 -37.09 -14.35
N ILE A 9 -10.80 -35.92 -14.40
CA ILE A 9 -10.35 -35.19 -13.22
C ILE A 9 -11.57 -34.53 -12.58
N THR A 10 -12.11 -35.15 -11.54
CA THR A 10 -13.15 -34.57 -10.69
C THR A 10 -12.52 -33.47 -9.83
N VAL A 11 -12.70 -32.20 -10.22
CA VAL A 11 -12.35 -31.06 -9.37
C VAL A 11 -13.39 -30.98 -8.26
N PHE A 12 -12.98 -31.26 -7.01
CA PHE A 12 -13.77 -30.98 -5.82
C PHE A 12 -13.89 -29.46 -5.64
N ALA A 13 -15.02 -28.89 -6.07
CA ALA A 13 -15.45 -27.59 -5.59
C ALA A 13 -15.93 -27.76 -4.14
N ILE A 14 -15.11 -27.33 -3.17
CA ILE A 14 -15.53 -27.25 -1.77
C ILE A 14 -16.49 -26.06 -1.66
N ILE A 15 -17.78 -26.36 -1.75
CA ILE A 15 -18.86 -25.45 -1.36
C ILE A 15 -18.93 -25.47 0.17
N PHE A 16 -18.45 -24.41 0.82
CA PHE A 16 -18.75 -24.20 2.23
C PHE A 16 -20.21 -23.78 2.36
N GLY A 17 -21.01 -24.64 2.98
CA GLY A 17 -22.40 -24.38 3.33
C GLY A 17 -22.52 -23.25 4.34
N ALA A 18 -23.48 -22.36 4.10
CA ALA A 18 -23.83 -21.27 4.98
C ALA A 18 -24.57 -21.80 6.22
N SER A 19 -24.05 -21.47 7.41
CA SER A 19 -24.82 -21.40 8.64
C SER A 19 -24.77 -19.95 9.15
N ASN A 20 -25.95 -19.33 9.17
CA ASN A 20 -26.20 -17.92 9.48
C ASN A 20 -25.99 -17.63 10.97
N THR A 21 -25.00 -16.78 11.32
CA THR A 21 -25.02 -15.90 12.51
C THR A 21 -24.07 -14.73 12.31
N GLY A 22 -24.60 -13.51 12.25
CA GLY A 22 -23.84 -12.24 12.25
C GLY A 22 -23.56 -11.68 10.85
N SER A 23 -24.41 -10.76 10.38
CA SER A 23 -24.23 -10.03 9.13
C SER A 23 -22.92 -9.21 9.17
N SER A 24 -21.85 -9.73 8.56
CA SER A 24 -20.65 -8.95 8.28
C SER A 24 -20.85 -8.21 6.96
N ASP A 25 -21.09 -6.90 7.03
CA ASP A 25 -21.13 -5.99 5.88
C ASP A 25 -19.74 -5.90 5.23
N THR A 26 -19.38 -6.92 4.46
CA THR A 26 -18.17 -7.01 3.62
C THR A 26 -18.50 -7.34 2.18
N LYS A 27 -19.78 -7.25 1.78
CA LYS A 27 -20.29 -7.63 0.46
C LYS A 27 -19.68 -6.85 -0.71
N ASP A 28 -18.99 -5.73 -0.42
CA ASP A 28 -18.54 -4.78 -1.44
C ASP A 28 -17.02 -4.76 -1.66
N PHE A 29 -16.24 -5.62 -0.97
CA PHE A 29 -14.79 -5.72 -1.18
C PHE A 29 -14.39 -7.09 -1.73
N THR A 30 -13.86 -7.10 -2.96
CA THR A 30 -13.28 -8.30 -3.60
C THR A 30 -11.77 -8.11 -3.73
N PRO A 31 -10.93 -8.88 -3.01
CA PRO A 31 -9.48 -8.75 -3.10
C PRO A 31 -8.98 -9.21 -4.47
N LYS A 32 -8.06 -8.43 -5.08
CA LYS A 32 -7.48 -8.71 -6.40
C LYS A 32 -5.98 -9.02 -6.34
N THR A 33 -5.27 -8.42 -5.40
CA THR A 33 -3.83 -8.64 -5.19
C THR A 33 -3.58 -9.57 -4.02
N ASP A 34 -2.37 -10.12 -3.90
CA ASP A 34 -2.01 -10.97 -2.77
C ASP A 34 -2.02 -10.20 -1.45
N GLN A 35 -1.56 -8.94 -1.44
CA GLN A 35 -1.68 -8.05 -0.28
C GLN A 35 -3.14 -7.80 0.12
N GLU A 36 -4.05 -7.67 -0.84
CA GLU A 36 -5.48 -7.48 -0.56
C GLU A 36 -6.13 -8.76 -0.02
N LYS A 37 -5.72 -9.93 -0.50
CA LYS A 37 -6.17 -11.22 0.06
C LYS A 37 -5.73 -11.33 1.52
N VAL A 38 -4.46 -11.01 1.79
CA VAL A 38 -3.92 -10.96 3.16
C VAL A 38 -4.71 -9.99 4.02
N ALA A 39 -4.90 -8.76 3.55
CA ALA A 39 -5.64 -7.73 4.28
C ALA A 39 -7.07 -8.17 4.58
N PHE A 40 -7.73 -8.78 3.60
CA PHE A 40 -9.08 -9.29 3.75
C PHE A 40 -9.16 -10.42 4.78
N GLU A 41 -8.24 -11.38 4.76
CA GLU A 41 -8.21 -12.47 5.74
C GLU A 41 -7.99 -11.97 7.17
N VAL A 42 -7.05 -11.04 7.37
CA VAL A 42 -6.83 -10.39 8.68
C VAL A 42 -8.09 -9.64 9.12
N TYR A 43 -8.72 -8.88 8.23
CA TYR A 43 -9.94 -8.14 8.52
C TYR A 43 -11.09 -9.06 8.94
N GLN A 44 -11.33 -10.13 8.19
CA GLN A 44 -12.35 -11.13 8.50
C GLN A 44 -12.06 -11.84 9.82
N PHE A 45 -10.80 -12.19 10.08
CA PHE A 45 -10.40 -12.80 11.35
C PHE A 45 -10.75 -11.88 12.54
N VAL A 46 -10.41 -10.60 12.45
CA VAL A 46 -10.69 -9.63 13.52
C VAL A 46 -12.19 -9.50 13.76
N LEU A 47 -12.98 -9.32 12.71
CA LEU A 47 -14.43 -9.16 12.85
C LEU A 47 -15.09 -10.42 13.42
N LYS A 48 -14.67 -11.60 12.95
CA LYS A 48 -15.14 -12.90 13.47
C LYS A 48 -14.84 -13.08 14.96
N ASN A 49 -13.75 -12.49 15.44
CA ASN A 49 -13.36 -12.52 16.86
C ASN A 49 -13.86 -11.31 17.65
N GLY A 50 -14.83 -10.55 17.11
CA GLY A 50 -15.52 -9.46 17.79
C GLY A 50 -14.70 -8.18 17.92
N GLY A 51 -13.66 -7.99 17.09
CA GLY A 51 -12.97 -6.71 16.95
C GLY A 51 -13.71 -5.75 16.01
N THR A 52 -13.37 -4.46 16.07
CA THR A 52 -13.96 -3.42 15.24
C THR A 52 -13.31 -3.32 13.86
N LYS A 53 -14.01 -2.72 12.89
CA LYS A 53 -13.50 -2.44 11.54
C LYS A 53 -12.31 -1.46 11.61
N GLU A 54 -12.36 -0.53 12.54
CA GLU A 54 -11.34 0.48 12.82
C GLU A 54 -10.06 -0.18 13.35
N PHE A 55 -10.17 -1.08 14.33
CA PHE A 55 -9.01 -1.81 14.83
C PHE A 55 -8.41 -2.71 13.75
N ALA A 56 -9.23 -3.46 13.00
CA ALA A 56 -8.74 -4.30 11.91
C ALA A 56 -7.87 -3.49 10.93
N SER A 57 -8.33 -2.29 10.57
CA SER A 57 -7.65 -1.40 9.64
C SER A 57 -6.41 -0.75 10.24
N ALA A 58 -6.45 -0.36 11.53
CA ALA A 58 -5.29 0.14 12.27
C ALA A 58 -4.17 -0.91 12.37
N TRP A 59 -4.54 -2.17 12.56
CA TRP A 59 -3.59 -3.27 12.64
C TRP A 59 -2.96 -3.56 11.28
N LEU A 60 -3.77 -3.58 10.22
CA LEU A 60 -3.29 -3.67 8.84
C LEU A 60 -2.33 -2.54 8.48
N GLY A 61 -2.61 -1.31 8.90
CA GLY A 61 -1.73 -0.19 8.60
C GLY A 61 -0.34 -0.30 9.25
N ASN A 62 -0.27 -0.94 10.42
CA ASN A 62 1.01 -1.29 11.03
C ASN A 62 1.68 -2.46 10.28
N MET A 63 0.96 -3.56 10.02
CA MET A 63 1.51 -4.74 9.33
C MET A 63 2.01 -4.43 7.91
N GLU A 64 1.40 -3.47 7.21
CA GLU A 64 1.87 -3.00 5.91
C GLU A 64 3.26 -2.34 6.03
N HIS A 65 3.49 -1.55 7.08
CA HIS A 65 4.81 -0.96 7.32
C HIS A 65 5.83 -1.97 7.85
N GLU A 66 5.40 -2.96 8.64
CA GLU A 66 6.29 -4.01 9.15
C GLU A 66 6.73 -4.97 8.04
N SER A 67 5.79 -5.45 7.23
CA SER A 67 6.03 -6.59 6.34
C SER A 67 5.62 -6.35 4.89
N GLY A 68 5.03 -5.20 4.55
CA GLY A 68 4.35 -5.03 3.27
C GLY A 68 3.16 -5.96 3.11
N LEU A 69 2.56 -6.42 4.21
CA LEU A 69 1.53 -7.47 4.23
C LEU A 69 1.99 -8.78 3.56
N ILE A 70 3.26 -9.16 3.76
CA ILE A 70 3.83 -10.42 3.27
C ILE A 70 4.00 -11.38 4.45
N PRO A 71 3.12 -12.40 4.59
CA PRO A 71 3.17 -13.31 5.74
C PRO A 71 4.47 -14.10 5.87
N SER A 72 5.19 -14.31 4.77
CA SER A 72 6.44 -15.05 4.74
C SER A 72 7.69 -14.19 4.93
N ARG A 73 7.55 -12.87 5.12
CA ARG A 73 8.71 -11.97 5.19
C ARG A 73 9.54 -12.24 6.45
N ILE A 74 10.84 -12.34 6.24
CA ILE A 74 11.88 -12.28 7.26
C ILE A 74 12.54 -10.91 7.12
N GLN A 75 12.92 -10.29 8.24
CA GLN A 75 13.52 -8.95 8.26
C GLN A 75 14.67 -8.84 7.26
N SER A 76 14.69 -7.72 6.52
CA SER A 76 15.64 -7.46 5.42
C SER A 76 15.61 -8.51 4.29
N ASP A 77 14.49 -9.25 4.16
CA ASP A 77 14.28 -10.34 3.21
C ASP A 77 15.37 -11.43 3.27
N LEU A 78 15.90 -11.67 4.47
CA LEU A 78 16.91 -12.70 4.72
C LEU A 78 16.35 -14.11 4.47
N PRO A 79 17.19 -15.06 4.01
CA PRO A 79 16.77 -16.45 3.87
C PRO A 79 16.54 -17.09 5.25
N PHE A 80 15.60 -18.02 5.34
CA PHE A 80 15.32 -18.77 6.57
C PHE A 80 16.53 -19.60 7.02
N GLN A 81 16.91 -19.46 8.30
CA GLN A 81 18.00 -20.20 8.93
C GLN A 81 17.58 -20.69 10.32
N ASP A 82 17.48 -22.01 10.51
CA ASP A 82 17.00 -22.61 11.77
C ASP A 82 17.77 -22.13 13.01
N ALA A 83 19.09 -22.01 12.91
CA ALA A 83 19.95 -21.60 14.01
C ALA A 83 19.66 -20.18 14.53
N ILE A 84 19.12 -19.30 13.67
CA ILE A 84 18.74 -17.93 14.03
C ILE A 84 17.25 -17.89 14.37
N ALA A 85 16.41 -18.52 13.54
CA ALA A 85 14.95 -18.52 13.65
C ALA A 85 14.49 -19.04 15.02
N PHE A 86 15.09 -20.13 15.53
CA PHE A 86 14.75 -20.73 16.82
C PHE A 86 15.57 -20.22 18.01
N ASN A 87 16.40 -19.18 17.83
CA ASN A 87 17.16 -18.59 18.92
C ASN A 87 16.41 -17.37 19.52
N PRO A 88 15.95 -17.42 20.78
CA PRO A 88 15.12 -16.37 21.36
C PRO A 88 15.91 -15.13 21.81
N THR A 89 17.25 -15.19 21.87
CA THR A 89 18.09 -14.07 22.33
C THR A 89 18.62 -13.20 21.20
N LEU A 90 18.53 -13.66 19.96
CA LEU A 90 18.94 -12.90 18.78
C LEU A 90 17.80 -12.02 18.26
N GLY A 91 18.04 -10.72 18.18
CA GLY A 91 17.19 -9.77 17.45
C GLY A 91 17.67 -9.54 16.01
N GLY A 92 16.93 -8.72 15.26
CA GLY A 92 17.27 -8.36 13.88
C GLY A 92 16.91 -9.43 12.86
N TYR A 93 16.05 -10.38 13.24
CA TYR A 93 15.61 -11.48 12.39
C TYR A 93 14.10 -11.68 12.52
N ALA A 94 13.37 -10.56 12.53
CA ALA A 94 11.93 -10.54 12.72
C ALA A 94 11.18 -11.28 11.60
N MET A 95 10.02 -11.87 11.89
CA MET A 95 9.29 -12.73 10.95
C MET A 95 7.79 -12.45 10.93
N GLY A 96 7.17 -12.64 9.76
CA GLY A 96 5.71 -12.60 9.60
C GLY A 96 5.15 -11.19 9.45
N LEU A 97 3.81 -11.12 9.44
CA LEU A 97 3.06 -9.89 9.16
C LEU A 97 3.39 -8.73 10.10
N ALA A 98 3.56 -9.05 11.38
CA ALA A 98 3.89 -8.10 12.45
C ALA A 98 5.38 -8.06 12.79
N GLN A 99 6.24 -8.75 12.02
CA GLN A 99 7.68 -8.82 12.30
C GLN A 99 7.96 -9.19 13.77
N TRP A 100 7.44 -10.34 14.22
CA TRP A 100 7.78 -10.87 15.54
C TRP A 100 9.27 -11.20 15.59
N ASP A 101 9.99 -10.66 16.58
CA ASP A 101 11.43 -10.84 16.75
C ASP A 101 11.75 -11.52 18.09
N SER A 102 13.01 -11.95 18.25
CA SER A 102 13.56 -12.56 19.47
C SER A 102 12.65 -13.69 20.01
N GLY A 103 12.29 -13.68 21.30
CA GLY A 103 11.42 -14.71 21.89
C GLY A 103 10.04 -14.82 21.23
N ARG A 104 9.45 -13.72 20.73
CA ARG A 104 8.13 -13.77 20.09
C ARG A 104 8.17 -14.51 18.76
N ARG A 105 9.25 -14.35 17.98
CA ARG A 105 9.51 -15.16 16.78
C ARG A 105 9.50 -16.65 17.11
N VAL A 106 10.30 -17.04 18.11
CA VAL A 106 10.45 -18.45 18.49
C VAL A 106 9.11 -19.02 18.96
N ASN A 107 8.32 -18.25 19.71
CA ASN A 107 6.99 -18.64 20.14
C ASN A 107 6.03 -18.86 18.96
N LEU A 108 6.03 -17.97 17.96
CA LEU A 108 5.25 -18.16 16.73
C LEU A 108 5.64 -19.45 16.01
N LEU A 109 6.94 -19.69 15.82
CA LEU A 109 7.42 -20.89 15.11
C LEU A 109 7.07 -22.18 15.87
N ASN A 110 7.19 -22.17 17.18
CA ASN A 110 6.79 -23.30 18.02
C ASN A 110 5.28 -23.51 18.00
N PHE A 111 4.50 -22.44 18.03
CA PHE A 111 3.05 -22.51 17.87
C PHE A 111 2.65 -23.11 16.53
N ALA A 112 3.27 -22.68 15.42
CA ALA A 112 3.02 -23.27 14.10
C ALA A 112 3.32 -24.78 14.08
N LYS A 113 4.43 -25.20 14.71
CA LYS A 113 4.79 -26.62 14.87
C LYS A 113 3.75 -27.40 15.67
N THR A 114 3.22 -26.87 16.78
CA THR A 114 2.18 -27.56 17.56
C THR A 114 0.86 -27.67 16.79
N GLN A 115 0.54 -26.67 15.98
CA GLN A 115 -0.61 -26.69 15.06
C GLN A 115 -0.40 -27.61 13.83
N LYS A 116 0.83 -28.10 13.60
CA LYS A 116 1.23 -28.85 12.40
C LYS A 116 0.92 -28.07 11.10
N LYS A 117 1.16 -26.76 11.12
CA LYS A 117 0.94 -25.84 10.00
C LYS A 117 2.18 -25.01 9.70
N ASP A 118 2.20 -24.33 8.56
CA ASP A 118 3.31 -23.42 8.23
C ASP A 118 3.12 -22.10 9.00
N TRP A 119 4.21 -21.56 9.55
CA TRP A 119 4.17 -20.26 10.25
C TRP A 119 3.83 -19.11 9.29
N LYS A 120 4.00 -19.30 7.98
CA LYS A 120 3.62 -18.34 6.94
C LYS A 120 2.11 -18.26 6.74
N ASP A 121 1.34 -19.22 7.24
CA ASP A 121 -0.11 -19.21 7.11
C ASP A 121 -0.70 -18.04 7.90
N ILE A 122 -1.51 -17.21 7.26
CA ILE A 122 -2.15 -16.04 7.87
C ILE A 122 -2.97 -16.48 9.09
N SER A 123 -3.74 -17.58 8.96
CA SER A 123 -4.54 -18.12 10.06
C SER A 123 -3.70 -18.49 11.29
N VAL A 124 -2.47 -18.99 11.10
CA VAL A 124 -1.55 -19.33 12.19
C VAL A 124 -1.04 -18.06 12.86
N GLN A 125 -0.62 -17.07 12.08
CA GLN A 125 -0.12 -15.80 12.60
C GLN A 125 -1.20 -15.02 13.36
N MET A 126 -2.43 -15.00 12.85
CA MET A 126 -3.56 -14.34 13.51
C MET A 126 -3.95 -15.03 14.81
N ASP A 127 -4.04 -16.36 14.82
CA ASP A 127 -4.35 -17.10 16.04
C ASP A 127 -3.23 -16.96 17.09
N PHE A 128 -1.97 -17.00 16.65
CA PHE A 128 -0.84 -16.72 17.51
C PHE A 128 -0.96 -15.34 18.17
N ALA A 129 -1.10 -14.29 17.37
CA ALA A 129 -1.22 -12.92 17.87
C ALA A 129 -2.40 -12.75 18.84
N TRP A 130 -3.54 -13.34 18.51
CA TRP A 130 -4.79 -13.14 19.23
C TRP A 130 -4.89 -13.95 20.52
N ASN A 131 -4.31 -15.15 20.56
CA ASN A 131 -4.54 -16.12 21.62
C ASN A 131 -3.27 -16.66 22.29
N HIS A 132 -2.11 -16.58 21.66
CA HIS A 132 -0.90 -17.28 22.10
C HIS A 132 0.35 -16.41 22.24
N ASP A 133 0.22 -15.10 22.05
CA ASP A 133 1.30 -14.11 22.20
C ASP A 133 1.36 -13.56 23.63
N SER A 134 1.17 -14.43 24.62
CA SER A 134 1.22 -14.09 26.06
C SER A 134 0.36 -12.87 26.44
N SER A 135 0.91 -11.91 27.19
CA SER A 135 0.21 -10.66 27.55
C SER A 135 -0.11 -9.76 26.36
N ASP A 136 0.62 -9.90 25.24
CA ASP A 136 0.38 -9.09 24.04
C ASP A 136 -0.95 -9.45 23.37
N SER A 137 -1.40 -10.70 23.49
CA SER A 137 -2.75 -11.10 23.06
C SER A 137 -3.85 -10.37 23.84
N ALA A 138 -3.69 -10.19 25.15
CA ALA A 138 -4.65 -9.44 25.98
C ALA A 138 -4.67 -7.95 25.60
N LEU A 139 -3.50 -7.37 25.34
CA LEU A 139 -3.37 -5.99 24.89
C LEU A 139 -4.05 -5.77 23.53
N LEU A 140 -3.81 -6.67 22.57
CA LEU A 140 -4.42 -6.64 21.25
C LEU A 140 -5.95 -6.73 21.33
N LYS A 141 -6.47 -7.64 22.15
CA LYS A 141 -7.92 -7.76 22.44
C LYS A 141 -8.50 -6.51 23.08
N LYS A 142 -7.76 -5.81 23.95
CA LYS A 142 -8.18 -4.50 24.50
C LYS A 142 -8.32 -3.46 23.39
N PHE A 143 -7.32 -3.34 22.52
CA PHE A 143 -7.36 -2.40 21.39
C PHE A 143 -8.46 -2.75 20.38
N SER A 144 -8.80 -4.03 20.23
CA SER A 144 -9.85 -4.51 19.32
C SER A 144 -11.23 -3.90 19.52
N LYS A 145 -11.48 -3.28 20.68
CA LYS A 145 -12.75 -2.64 21.02
C LYS A 145 -12.80 -1.15 20.70
N GLY A 146 -11.67 -0.55 20.33
CA GLY A 146 -11.59 0.87 20.02
C GLY A 146 -12.22 1.23 18.67
N THR A 147 -12.64 2.49 18.52
CA THR A 147 -13.18 3.06 17.27
C THR A 147 -12.42 4.29 16.77
N ASN A 148 -11.46 4.82 17.53
CA ASN A 148 -10.59 5.88 17.05
C ASN A 148 -9.39 5.27 16.31
N ILE A 149 -9.52 5.11 15.00
CA ILE A 149 -8.51 4.45 14.16
C ILE A 149 -7.11 5.07 14.30
N ASN A 150 -7.02 6.40 14.36
CA ASN A 150 -5.74 7.09 14.48
C ASN A 150 -5.07 6.79 15.81
N GLN A 151 -5.83 6.84 16.92
CA GLN A 151 -5.30 6.52 18.23
C GLN A 151 -4.88 5.05 18.32
N ILE A 152 -5.73 4.13 17.87
CA ILE A 152 -5.45 2.68 17.91
C ILE A 152 -4.19 2.35 17.09
N THR A 153 -4.01 3.00 15.94
CA THR A 153 -2.83 2.80 15.09
C THR A 153 -1.54 3.13 15.86
N ILE A 154 -1.56 4.22 16.64
CA ILE A 154 -0.43 4.61 17.48
C ILE A 154 -0.30 3.68 18.69
N ASP A 155 -1.40 3.28 19.31
CA ASP A 155 -1.38 2.37 20.46
C ASP A 155 -0.77 1.01 20.09
N ILE A 156 -1.10 0.48 18.90
CA ILE A 156 -0.49 -0.73 18.34
C ILE A 156 1.01 -0.51 18.15
N LEU A 157 1.40 0.57 17.44
CA LEU A 157 2.81 0.87 17.16
C LEU A 157 3.65 1.01 18.44
N VAL A 158 3.14 1.71 19.44
CA VAL A 158 3.86 2.07 20.66
C VAL A 158 3.88 0.91 21.65
N HIS A 159 2.74 0.24 21.85
CA HIS A 159 2.58 -0.70 22.96
C HIS A 159 2.61 -2.17 22.55
N TRP A 160 2.14 -2.51 21.35
CA TRP A 160 2.12 -3.90 20.87
C TRP A 160 3.32 -4.24 19.99
N GLU A 161 3.60 -3.44 18.95
CA GLU A 161 4.80 -3.58 18.11
C GLU A 161 6.06 -3.15 18.84
N ARG A 162 5.95 -2.05 19.62
CA ARG A 162 7.06 -1.42 20.34
C ARG A 162 8.24 -1.03 19.43
N ALA A 163 7.95 -0.74 18.16
CA ALA A 163 8.93 -0.46 17.13
C ALA A 163 9.99 0.56 17.56
N GLY A 164 11.21 0.43 17.02
CA GLY A 164 12.30 1.38 17.29
C GLY A 164 11.93 2.83 16.94
N THR A 165 11.11 3.00 15.90
CA THR A 165 10.66 4.30 15.39
C THR A 165 9.30 4.74 15.94
N LYS A 166 8.80 4.13 17.03
CA LYS A 166 7.42 4.35 17.52
C LYS A 166 7.06 5.80 17.86
N PHE A 167 8.05 6.65 18.15
CA PHE A 167 7.84 8.08 18.45
C PHE A 167 8.22 9.01 17.29
N ASP A 168 8.62 8.46 16.14
CA ASP A 168 8.87 9.24 14.93
C ASP A 168 7.53 9.75 14.37
N PRO A 169 7.30 11.08 14.32
CA PRO A 169 6.06 11.65 13.83
C PRO A 169 5.72 11.27 12.39
N MET A 170 6.73 11.07 11.53
CA MET A 170 6.55 10.68 10.14
C MET A 170 6.05 9.24 10.05
N GLN A 171 6.70 8.30 10.74
CA GLN A 171 6.27 6.90 10.79
C GLN A 171 4.85 6.75 11.37
N GLN A 172 4.54 7.53 12.41
CA GLN A 172 3.19 7.60 12.95
C GLN A 172 2.17 8.11 11.92
N ALA A 173 2.51 9.15 11.16
CA ALA A 173 1.65 9.71 10.12
C ALA A 173 1.41 8.73 8.96
N GLN A 174 2.44 8.03 8.50
CA GLN A 174 2.34 7.05 7.42
C GLN A 174 1.47 5.85 7.82
N ARG A 175 1.68 5.29 9.01
CA ARG A 175 0.85 4.19 9.54
C ARG A 175 -0.62 4.60 9.72
N LYS A 176 -0.88 5.81 10.23
CA LYS A 176 -2.25 6.35 10.28
C LYS A 176 -2.86 6.49 8.90
N THR A 177 -2.09 6.96 7.92
CA THR A 177 -2.55 7.08 6.52
C THR A 177 -2.94 5.73 5.95
N SER A 178 -2.04 4.75 6.06
CA SER A 178 -2.29 3.37 5.63
C SER A 178 -3.52 2.77 6.34
N ALA A 179 -3.64 2.94 7.65
CA ALA A 179 -4.81 2.46 8.40
C ALA A 179 -6.14 3.04 7.88
N ASN A 180 -6.20 4.36 7.65
CA ASN A 180 -7.40 5.00 7.13
C ASN A 180 -7.72 4.55 5.69
N ASN A 181 -6.69 4.29 4.88
CA ASN A 181 -6.86 3.74 3.53
C ASN A 181 -7.50 2.34 3.60
N TRP A 182 -6.98 1.45 4.45
CA TRP A 182 -7.56 0.12 4.66
C TRP A 182 -8.98 0.18 5.20
N TYR A 183 -9.27 1.11 6.11
CA TYR A 183 -10.63 1.30 6.62
C TYR A 183 -11.60 1.69 5.51
N ASN A 184 -11.29 2.71 4.73
CA ASN A 184 -12.16 3.14 3.63
C ASN A 184 -12.37 2.02 2.60
N ARG A 185 -11.33 1.23 2.36
CA ARG A 185 -11.34 0.14 1.38
C ARG A 185 -12.16 -1.07 1.83
N LEU A 186 -11.97 -1.53 3.07
CA LEU A 186 -12.57 -2.76 3.59
C LEU A 186 -13.96 -2.53 4.20
N SER A 187 -14.22 -1.35 4.78
CA SER A 187 -15.46 -1.09 5.54
C SER A 187 -16.57 -0.40 4.76
N LYS A 188 -16.23 0.44 3.77
CA LYS A 188 -17.19 1.30 3.07
C LYS A 188 -17.50 0.81 1.65
N GLY A 189 -16.97 -0.36 1.27
CA GLY A 189 -17.22 -0.92 -0.05
C GLY A 189 -16.76 -0.03 -1.20
N SER A 190 -15.90 0.95 -0.90
CA SER A 190 -15.45 1.86 -1.93
C SER A 190 -14.71 1.03 -2.97
N GLN A 191 -15.22 1.06 -4.21
CA GLN A 191 -14.40 0.80 -5.40
C GLN A 191 -13.23 1.80 -5.53
N GLY A 192 -12.85 2.53 -4.47
CA GLY A 192 -11.59 3.22 -4.30
C GLY A 192 -10.45 2.22 -4.15
N GLY A 193 -9.84 1.92 -5.29
CA GLY A 193 -8.67 1.05 -5.40
C GLY A 193 -7.47 1.57 -4.62
N GLY A 194 -6.79 0.63 -3.97
CA GLY A 194 -5.40 0.71 -3.52
C GLY A 194 -5.17 1.37 -2.16
N SER A 195 -4.61 0.67 -1.17
CA SER A 195 -3.15 0.69 -1.02
C SER A 195 -2.41 0.91 -2.35
N ALA A 196 -1.82 2.10 -2.48
CA ALA A 196 -0.55 2.49 -3.11
C ALA A 196 0.00 1.83 -4.41
N ASN A 197 -0.49 0.67 -4.87
CA ASN A 197 0.15 -0.15 -5.89
C ASN A 197 -0.83 -0.72 -6.95
N VAL A 198 -2.10 -0.28 -7.00
CA VAL A 198 -3.16 -0.86 -7.87
C VAL A 198 -3.01 -0.54 -9.38
N GLY A 199 -2.00 0.27 -9.74
CA GLY A 199 -1.63 0.55 -11.14
C GLY A 199 -0.15 0.30 -11.43
N GLY A 200 0.51 -0.60 -10.69
CA GLY A 200 1.96 -0.80 -10.79
C GLY A 200 2.79 0.36 -10.27
N GLY A 201 2.15 1.35 -9.63
CA GLY A 201 2.81 2.50 -9.01
C GLY A 201 3.53 2.15 -7.70
N LYS A 202 4.47 2.99 -7.24
CA LYS A 202 5.21 2.84 -5.97
C LYS A 202 4.89 3.95 -4.97
N ILE A 203 3.61 4.16 -4.62
CA ILE A 203 3.21 5.36 -3.85
C ILE A 203 3.95 5.46 -2.49
N ASP A 204 4.29 4.34 -1.85
CA ASP A 204 5.03 4.29 -0.58
C ASP A 204 6.35 5.08 -0.64
N VAL A 205 7.04 5.11 -1.80
CA VAL A 205 8.29 5.87 -1.94
C VAL A 205 8.07 7.38 -1.79
N LEU A 206 6.90 7.88 -2.20
CA LEU A 206 6.53 9.28 -2.08
C LEU A 206 6.13 9.64 -0.65
N GLU A 207 5.54 8.70 0.08
CA GLU A 207 5.21 8.88 1.49
C GLU A 207 6.46 9.13 2.33
N THR A 208 7.60 8.51 1.99
CA THR A 208 8.91 8.77 2.64
C THR A 208 9.45 10.18 2.43
N LYS A 209 8.89 10.93 1.47
CA LYS A 209 9.32 12.28 1.09
C LYS A 209 8.36 13.36 1.56
N MET A 210 7.28 13.00 2.22
CA MET A 210 6.30 13.95 2.74
C MET A 210 6.95 15.03 3.61
N GLY A 211 6.63 16.29 3.31
CA GLY A 211 7.19 17.46 4.00
C GLY A 211 8.62 17.82 3.60
N GLN A 212 9.26 17.06 2.71
CA GLN A 212 10.63 17.31 2.27
C GLN A 212 10.65 17.89 0.85
N GLN A 213 11.65 18.74 0.58
CA GLN A 213 11.98 19.12 -0.78
C GLN A 213 12.64 17.93 -1.49
N VAL A 214 12.09 17.54 -2.64
CA VAL A 214 12.59 16.45 -3.48
C VAL A 214 13.24 17.03 -4.74
N TYR A 215 14.48 16.59 -5.01
CA TYR A 215 15.32 17.07 -6.10
C TYR A 215 15.34 18.61 -6.18
N ASN A 216 15.14 19.20 -7.36
CA ASN A 216 15.19 20.66 -7.53
C ASN A 216 14.03 21.41 -6.84
N GLY A 217 13.11 20.73 -6.15
CA GLY A 217 12.00 21.35 -5.43
C GLY A 217 10.82 21.77 -6.29
N GLU A 218 10.85 21.49 -7.59
CA GLU A 218 9.75 21.77 -8.53
C GLU A 218 8.80 20.57 -8.65
N CYS A 219 7.62 20.76 -9.24
CA CYS A 219 6.65 19.68 -9.49
C CYS A 219 7.25 18.51 -10.30
N TYR A 220 8.05 18.86 -11.31
CA TYR A 220 8.79 17.91 -12.14
C TYR A 220 9.79 17.09 -11.31
N GLY A 221 10.40 17.68 -10.28
CA GLY A 221 11.35 16.99 -9.40
C GLY A 221 10.70 15.83 -8.64
N LEU A 222 9.52 16.03 -8.06
CA LEU A 222 8.80 14.95 -7.39
C LEU A 222 8.39 13.84 -8.37
N THR A 223 7.93 14.22 -9.57
CA THR A 223 7.58 13.26 -10.62
C THR A 223 8.79 12.49 -11.11
N SER A 224 9.95 13.14 -11.24
CA SER A 224 11.21 12.46 -11.58
C SER A 224 11.59 11.44 -10.51
N PHE A 225 11.51 11.80 -9.22
CA PHE A 225 11.83 10.88 -8.13
C PHE A 225 10.93 9.65 -8.16
N TYR A 226 9.65 9.86 -8.47
CA TYR A 226 8.72 8.75 -8.63
C TYR A 226 9.15 7.81 -9.76
N VAL A 227 9.50 8.34 -10.93
CA VAL A 227 9.96 7.55 -12.08
C VAL A 227 11.29 6.84 -11.78
N ASP A 228 12.23 7.52 -11.13
CA ASP A 228 13.53 6.97 -10.71
C ASP A 228 13.40 5.82 -9.70
N SER A 229 12.26 5.73 -9.00
CA SER A 229 12.00 4.61 -8.10
C SER A 229 11.73 3.30 -8.85
N PHE A 230 11.49 3.33 -10.16
CA PHE A 230 11.29 2.15 -10.99
C PHE A 230 12.58 1.69 -11.66
N ASN A 231 12.66 0.38 -11.96
CA ASN A 231 13.66 -0.11 -12.89
C ASN A 231 13.20 0.23 -14.32
N THR A 232 13.62 1.39 -14.83
CA THR A 232 13.15 1.98 -16.08
C THR A 232 14.31 2.61 -16.85
N GLY A 233 14.21 2.67 -18.18
CA GLY A 233 15.15 3.39 -19.05
C GLY A 233 14.78 4.86 -19.30
N ILE A 234 13.79 5.38 -18.58
CA ILE A 234 13.33 6.77 -18.67
C ILE A 234 13.73 7.50 -17.39
N HIS A 235 14.39 8.63 -17.54
CA HIS A 235 14.74 9.53 -16.44
C HIS A 235 14.37 10.97 -16.81
N LEU A 236 13.74 11.67 -15.87
CA LEU A 236 13.06 12.95 -16.11
C LEU A 236 13.94 14.16 -15.80
N GLY A 237 15.11 13.96 -15.18
CA GLY A 237 15.99 15.03 -14.73
C GLY A 237 15.42 15.79 -13.54
N ALA A 238 15.28 17.12 -13.68
CA ALA A 238 14.77 18.00 -12.62
C ALA A 238 15.51 17.86 -11.26
N GLY A 239 16.84 17.71 -11.30
CA GLY A 239 17.68 17.49 -10.11
C GLY A 239 17.86 16.03 -9.71
N SER A 240 17.31 15.08 -10.48
CA SER A 240 17.62 13.65 -10.36
C SER A 240 19.10 13.37 -10.63
N PRO A 241 19.74 12.44 -9.87
CA PRO A 241 21.10 11.99 -10.15
C PRO A 241 21.23 11.21 -11.47
N ASN A 242 20.13 10.71 -12.03
CA ASN A 242 20.14 9.93 -13.27
C ASN A 242 20.11 10.80 -14.53
N GLY A 243 19.95 12.12 -14.40
CA GLY A 243 19.82 13.04 -15.53
C GLY A 243 18.55 12.81 -16.35
N ILE A 244 18.58 13.19 -17.63
CA ILE A 244 17.47 13.01 -18.58
C ILE A 244 17.79 11.84 -19.51
N SER A 245 16.85 10.91 -19.69
CA SER A 245 16.97 9.82 -20.68
C SER A 245 15.60 9.34 -21.16
N GLY A 246 15.57 8.73 -22.34
CA GLY A 246 14.34 8.21 -22.95
C GLY A 246 13.39 9.29 -23.48
N ASN A 247 13.85 10.53 -23.56
CA ASN A 247 13.07 11.64 -24.10
C ASN A 247 12.96 11.59 -25.63
N ILE A 248 11.79 11.93 -26.15
CA ILE A 248 11.47 12.05 -27.59
C ILE A 248 10.89 13.42 -27.93
N GLY A 249 10.72 14.29 -26.92
CA GLY A 249 10.24 15.65 -27.03
C GLY A 249 10.92 16.57 -26.03
N GLU A 250 10.32 17.74 -25.79
CA GLU A 250 10.84 18.75 -24.88
C GLU A 250 10.65 18.34 -23.40
N THR A 251 11.62 18.61 -22.54
CA THR A 251 11.67 18.08 -21.18
C THR A 251 11.49 19.14 -20.09
N ILE A 252 10.95 20.31 -20.45
CA ILE A 252 10.78 21.48 -19.59
C ILE A 252 9.33 21.55 -19.06
N SER A 253 8.33 21.39 -19.92
CA SER A 253 6.93 21.57 -19.49
C SER A 253 6.38 20.32 -18.81
N ALA A 254 5.84 20.49 -17.60
CA ALA A 254 5.14 19.42 -16.89
C ALA A 254 3.91 18.93 -17.68
N SER A 255 3.23 19.84 -18.38
CA SER A 255 2.07 19.53 -19.21
C SER A 255 2.37 18.57 -20.38
N LEU A 256 3.62 18.49 -20.82
CA LEU A 256 4.05 17.68 -21.97
C LEU A 256 4.73 16.36 -21.58
N ILE A 257 4.89 16.06 -20.28
CA ILE A 257 5.52 14.81 -19.80
C ILE A 257 4.97 13.57 -20.51
N GLY A 258 3.66 13.48 -20.74
CA GLY A 258 3.03 12.33 -21.41
C GLY A 258 3.50 12.10 -22.86
N SER A 259 3.88 13.16 -23.58
CA SER A 259 4.35 13.09 -24.98
C SER A 259 5.87 13.20 -25.11
N SER A 260 6.57 13.61 -24.05
CA SER A 260 7.98 13.97 -24.12
C SER A 260 8.94 12.80 -23.93
N TYR A 261 8.45 11.61 -23.55
CA TYR A 261 9.26 10.42 -23.33
C TYR A 261 8.66 9.17 -23.98
N ALA A 262 9.51 8.21 -24.31
CA ALA A 262 9.15 6.95 -24.95
C ALA A 262 8.52 5.94 -23.95
N TRP A 263 7.50 6.38 -23.20
CA TRP A 263 6.84 5.65 -22.11
C TRP A 263 6.45 4.23 -22.46
N GLU A 264 5.79 4.04 -23.60
CA GLU A 264 5.23 2.74 -23.97
C GLU A 264 6.30 1.68 -24.20
N SER A 265 7.41 2.06 -24.84
CA SER A 265 8.57 1.20 -25.08
C SER A 265 9.32 0.85 -23.79
N ASN A 266 9.08 1.59 -22.70
CA ASN A 266 9.69 1.38 -21.38
C ASN A 266 8.71 0.76 -20.38
N GLY A 267 7.64 0.13 -20.86
CA GLY A 267 6.71 -0.62 -20.00
C GLY A 267 5.74 0.27 -19.23
N TRP A 268 5.40 1.45 -19.76
CA TRP A 268 4.32 2.30 -19.28
C TRP A 268 3.17 2.36 -20.29
N THR A 269 2.06 2.96 -19.89
CA THR A 269 0.90 3.27 -20.73
C THR A 269 0.65 4.76 -20.61
N VAL A 270 0.33 5.43 -21.73
CA VAL A 270 -0.03 6.84 -21.73
C VAL A 270 -1.48 6.99 -22.17
N ILE A 271 -2.25 7.82 -21.47
CA ILE A 271 -3.61 8.20 -21.85
C ILE A 271 -3.60 9.72 -22.04
N HIS A 272 -3.79 10.17 -23.28
CA HIS A 272 -3.92 11.59 -23.61
C HIS A 272 -5.36 12.06 -23.51
N ASN A 273 -5.54 13.33 -23.10
CA ASN A 273 -6.85 13.94 -22.86
C ASN A 273 -7.77 13.04 -22.02
N PRO A 274 -7.30 12.57 -20.84
CA PRO A 274 -8.04 11.62 -20.03
C PRO A 274 -9.31 12.22 -19.44
N SER A 275 -10.19 11.34 -18.98
CA SER A 275 -11.35 11.65 -18.14
C SER A 275 -11.12 11.18 -16.70
N TYR A 276 -12.00 11.57 -15.78
CA TYR A 276 -11.94 11.08 -14.39
C TYR A 276 -11.99 9.55 -14.31
N SER A 277 -12.76 8.86 -15.16
CA SER A 277 -12.83 7.40 -15.12
C SER A 277 -11.53 6.69 -15.53
N ASP A 278 -10.61 7.41 -16.16
CA ASP A 278 -9.33 6.84 -16.58
C ASP A 278 -8.31 6.76 -15.46
N ILE A 279 -8.46 7.55 -14.40
CA ILE A 279 -7.43 7.71 -13.36
C ILE A 279 -7.39 6.52 -12.40
N LYS A 280 -6.19 6.19 -11.92
CA LYS A 280 -5.93 5.18 -10.89
C LYS A 280 -4.85 5.66 -9.94
N ALA A 281 -4.84 5.10 -8.73
CA ALA A 281 -3.73 5.29 -7.82
C ALA A 281 -2.41 4.77 -8.45
N GLY A 282 -1.36 5.57 -8.37
CA GLY A 282 -0.05 5.33 -8.95
C GLY A 282 0.16 6.01 -10.31
N ASP A 283 -0.88 6.62 -10.88
CA ASP A 283 -0.75 7.37 -12.11
C ASP A 283 0.02 8.68 -11.90
N ILE A 284 0.91 8.99 -12.82
CA ILE A 284 1.39 10.35 -13.02
C ILE A 284 0.29 11.09 -13.78
N ILE A 285 -0.10 12.27 -13.31
CA ILE A 285 -1.11 13.12 -13.93
C ILE A 285 -0.51 14.48 -14.25
N ASN A 286 -0.74 14.96 -15.48
CA ASN A 286 -0.20 16.21 -15.97
C ASN A 286 -1.32 17.17 -16.35
N TRP A 287 -1.10 18.45 -16.04
CA TRP A 287 -2.03 19.53 -16.31
C TRP A 287 -1.34 20.64 -17.12
N ALA A 288 -2.05 21.17 -18.12
CA ALA A 288 -1.68 22.42 -18.79
C ALA A 288 -2.01 23.63 -17.93
N GLN A 289 -1.59 24.82 -18.40
CA GLN A 289 -1.88 26.07 -17.73
C GLN A 289 -3.39 26.23 -17.43
N GLY A 290 -3.71 26.67 -16.21
CA GLY A 290 -5.06 26.91 -15.73
C GLY A 290 -5.23 26.53 -14.26
N GLY A 291 -6.03 27.31 -13.52
CA GLY A 291 -6.32 27.05 -12.11
C GLY A 291 -5.04 26.94 -11.27
N GLY A 292 -4.84 25.77 -10.65
CA GLY A 292 -3.66 25.43 -9.83
C GLY A 292 -2.33 25.35 -10.60
N ALA A 293 -2.35 25.43 -11.94
CA ALA A 293 -1.17 25.51 -12.79
C ALA A 293 -1.06 26.91 -13.43
N PRO A 294 -0.60 27.94 -12.71
CA PRO A 294 -0.62 29.32 -13.23
C PRO A 294 0.39 29.57 -14.36
N SER A 295 1.47 28.78 -14.44
CA SER A 295 2.53 28.95 -15.44
C SER A 295 2.21 28.25 -16.76
N ILE A 296 2.81 28.73 -17.86
CA ILE A 296 2.71 28.11 -19.19
C ILE A 296 3.26 26.68 -19.24
N TYR A 297 4.13 26.31 -18.30
CA TYR A 297 4.73 24.98 -18.23
C TYR A 297 3.77 23.92 -17.66
N GLY A 298 2.66 24.34 -17.06
CA GLY A 298 1.71 23.42 -16.44
C GLY A 298 2.12 22.95 -15.04
N HIS A 299 1.56 21.80 -14.63
CA HIS A 299 1.85 21.14 -13.34
C HIS A 299 1.74 19.62 -13.47
N THR A 300 2.34 18.88 -12.53
CA THR A 300 2.29 17.41 -12.49
C THR A 300 2.20 16.91 -11.05
N GLY A 301 1.58 15.75 -10.86
CA GLY A 301 1.50 15.06 -9.58
C GLY A 301 1.33 13.55 -9.76
N ILE A 302 1.31 12.83 -8.64
CA ILE A 302 1.04 11.38 -8.61
C ILE A 302 -0.28 11.15 -7.88
N ILE A 303 -1.23 10.47 -8.52
CA ILE A 303 -2.51 10.13 -7.93
C ILE A 303 -2.30 9.08 -6.84
N THR A 304 -2.77 9.34 -5.63
CA THR A 304 -2.59 8.47 -4.46
C THR A 304 -3.84 7.68 -4.12
N SER A 305 -5.03 8.23 -4.40
CA SER A 305 -6.30 7.52 -4.24
C SER A 305 -7.37 8.11 -5.16
N VAL A 306 -8.39 7.30 -5.48
CA VAL A 306 -9.58 7.71 -6.24
C VAL A 306 -10.79 7.46 -5.35
N GLN A 307 -11.57 8.50 -5.06
CA GLN A 307 -12.54 8.51 -3.94
C GLN A 307 -14.01 8.56 -4.39
N GLY A 308 -14.28 8.41 -5.70
CA GLY A 308 -15.61 8.58 -6.29
C GLY A 308 -16.06 10.04 -6.36
N ASN A 309 -17.20 10.31 -7.01
CA ASN A 309 -17.77 11.66 -7.15
C ASN A 309 -16.77 12.71 -7.65
N ASN A 310 -15.96 12.35 -8.66
CA ASN A 310 -14.90 13.18 -9.21
C ASN A 310 -13.78 13.55 -8.22
N LYS A 311 -13.73 12.96 -7.02
CA LYS A 311 -12.69 13.23 -6.01
C LYS A 311 -11.54 12.25 -6.10
N TYR A 312 -10.34 12.75 -5.84
CA TYR A 312 -9.09 11.99 -5.81
C TYR A 312 -8.07 12.71 -4.94
N THR A 313 -6.99 12.02 -4.58
CA THR A 313 -5.85 12.65 -3.90
C THR A 313 -4.58 12.51 -4.71
N THR A 314 -3.65 13.41 -4.48
CA THR A 314 -2.35 13.46 -5.17
C THR A 314 -1.21 13.74 -4.20
N TYR A 315 -0.01 13.28 -4.56
CA TYR A 315 1.23 13.86 -4.07
C TYR A 315 1.76 14.84 -5.13
N GLU A 316 2.01 16.07 -4.70
CA GLU A 316 2.50 17.16 -5.56
C GLU A 316 3.61 17.92 -4.83
N GLN A 317 4.41 18.66 -5.60
CA GLN A 317 5.44 19.55 -5.08
C GLN A 317 5.42 20.86 -5.85
N ASN A 318 5.74 21.96 -5.18
CA ASN A 318 5.60 23.31 -5.70
C ASN A 318 4.16 23.63 -6.13
N ALA A 319 3.20 23.15 -5.33
CA ALA A 319 1.81 23.58 -5.34
C ALA A 319 1.59 24.56 -4.17
N SER A 320 0.38 24.62 -3.61
CA SER A 320 0.05 25.63 -2.58
C SER A 320 0.80 25.49 -1.25
N GLN A 321 1.49 24.37 -0.99
CA GLN A 321 2.31 24.17 0.22
C GLN A 321 3.80 24.43 -0.05
N GLY A 322 4.14 24.97 -1.22
CA GLY A 322 5.50 25.31 -1.60
C GLY A 322 6.31 24.11 -2.09
N ARG A 323 7.64 24.25 -2.02
CA ARG A 323 8.63 23.35 -2.66
C ARG A 323 8.90 22.08 -1.83
N ILE A 324 7.83 21.46 -1.32
CA ILE A 324 7.87 20.20 -0.58
C ILE A 324 6.88 19.21 -1.17
N CYS A 325 7.14 17.91 -1.02
CA CYS A 325 6.16 16.87 -1.30
C CYS A 325 5.01 16.98 -0.29
N ALA A 326 3.80 17.20 -0.78
CA ALA A 326 2.61 17.34 0.04
C ALA A 326 1.41 16.59 -0.58
N LYS A 327 0.48 16.20 0.28
CA LYS A 327 -0.77 15.55 -0.12
C LYS A 327 -1.85 16.59 -0.36
N TYR A 328 -2.61 16.40 -1.42
CA TYR A 328 -3.73 17.26 -1.76
C TYR A 328 -4.98 16.44 -2.03
N ASP A 329 -6.12 16.95 -1.56
CA ASP A 329 -7.43 16.55 -2.02
C ASP A 329 -7.79 17.35 -3.28
N ARG A 330 -8.30 16.67 -4.30
CA ARG A 330 -8.59 17.25 -5.61
C ARG A 330 -9.99 16.84 -6.08
N THR A 331 -10.60 17.70 -6.87
CA THR A 331 -11.85 17.44 -7.59
C THR A 331 -11.61 17.62 -9.08
N TRP A 332 -11.98 16.62 -9.87
CA TRP A 332 -11.71 16.58 -11.29
C TRP A 332 -12.28 17.81 -12.01
N GLY A 333 -11.42 18.50 -12.77
CA GLY A 333 -11.78 19.68 -13.55
C GLY A 333 -12.00 20.97 -12.74
N MET A 334 -11.90 20.92 -11.40
CA MET A 334 -12.14 22.09 -10.55
C MET A 334 -10.85 22.87 -10.27
N GLU A 335 -9.89 22.27 -9.57
CA GLU A 335 -8.63 22.95 -9.25
C GLU A 335 -7.69 22.99 -10.46
N PHE A 336 -7.71 21.94 -11.28
CA PHE A 336 -6.98 21.88 -12.54
C PHE A 336 -7.97 21.56 -13.69
N PRO A 337 -8.34 22.56 -14.50
CA PRO A 337 -9.35 22.37 -15.56
C PRO A 337 -8.81 21.62 -16.79
N ASN A 338 -7.48 21.62 -16.99
CA ASN A 338 -6.85 21.22 -18.25
C ASN A 338 -5.91 20.02 -18.07
N THR A 339 -6.44 18.82 -17.83
CA THR A 339 -5.62 17.60 -17.77
C THR A 339 -5.16 17.16 -19.16
N THR A 340 -3.85 17.06 -19.39
CA THR A 340 -3.28 16.73 -20.71
C THR A 340 -3.00 15.24 -20.88
N SER A 341 -2.54 14.59 -19.82
CA SER A 341 -2.15 13.18 -19.89
C SER A 341 -2.10 12.50 -18.52
N ILE A 342 -2.25 11.19 -18.56
CA ILE A 342 -1.94 10.26 -17.49
C ILE A 342 -0.88 9.27 -17.97
N ILE A 343 0.10 8.96 -17.13
CA ILE A 343 1.09 7.92 -17.38
C ILE A 343 1.00 6.88 -16.27
N ARG A 344 0.89 5.62 -16.67
CA ARG A 344 0.69 4.48 -15.77
C ARG A 344 1.74 3.41 -16.00
N LYS A 345 2.33 2.90 -14.93
CA LYS A 345 3.24 1.76 -15.05
C LYS A 345 2.44 0.49 -15.39
N LYS A 346 2.89 -0.28 -16.37
CA LYS A 346 2.29 -1.59 -16.68
C LYS A 346 2.65 -2.63 -15.64
#